data_AF-A0A127T4K4-F1
#
_entry.id   AF-A0A127T4K4-F1
#
_cell.length_a   1.000
_cell.length_b   1.000
_cell.length_c   1.000
_cell.angle_alpha   90.00
_cell.angle_beta   90.00
_cell.angle_gamma   90.00
#
_symmetry.space_group_name_H-M   'P 1'
#
loop_
_entity.id
_entity.type
_entity.pdbx_description
1 polymer ?
#
loop_
_entity_poly.entity_id
_entity_poly.type
_entity_poly.pdbx_seq_one_letter_code
_entity_poly.pdbx_strand_id
1 'polypeptide(L)'
;MIMLDEFDRLGKMPIVAESIKTLRSFGGNLAIVTQTIPALDEIYGENTRRSLQGGAGVKLYLTPSEQKTIEELSQAVGKTTKRVVTRSRAVGRNPFEGRSVSERTEDTPLLTEDQARRMDLDEVILVIDAQMPIRARRIKYFEDPALKVLHAGQAESFPYPDEDGLRRDRQMTETRETVEKLKLELQEVRAAAGAKEVAAPSASLPTGDPRTPGQYPKPVPSRRARGRATRDAVDGDVSGQLSVDLASLGLKEADRNELASAVKTTRAIIAEYT
;
A
#
# COMPACT_ATOMS: atom_id res chain seq x y z
N MET A 1 -4.81 5.44 1.02
CA MET A 1 -4.39 4.07 1.38
C MET A 1 -4.93 3.13 0.32
N ILE A 2 -4.09 2.25 -0.22
CA ILE A 2 -4.47 1.21 -1.16
C ILE A 2 -4.46 -0.10 -0.37
N MET A 3 -5.55 -0.87 -0.42
CA MET A 3 -5.63 -2.18 0.21
C MET A 3 -5.92 -3.21 -0.87
N LEU A 4 -5.08 -4.23 -0.94
CA LEU A 4 -5.22 -5.37 -1.83
C LEU A 4 -5.59 -6.56 -0.96
N ASP A 5 -6.89 -6.86 -0.93
CA ASP A 5 -7.38 -8.07 -0.27
C ASP A 5 -7.22 -9.28 -1.20
N GLU A 6 -7.00 -10.45 -0.61
CA GLU A 6 -6.86 -11.71 -1.33
C GLU A 6 -5.85 -11.60 -2.50
N PHE A 7 -4.66 -11.08 -2.19
CA PHE A 7 -3.66 -10.71 -3.18
C PHE A 7 -3.17 -11.91 -4.03
N ASP A 8 -3.25 -13.12 -3.48
CA ASP A 8 -2.94 -14.36 -4.17
C ASP A 8 -3.90 -14.65 -5.35
N ARG A 9 -5.16 -14.18 -5.30
CA ARG A 9 -6.10 -14.34 -6.43
C ARG A 9 -5.84 -13.40 -7.60
N LEU A 10 -5.17 -12.27 -7.36
CA LEU A 10 -4.87 -11.30 -8.41
C LEU A 10 -3.74 -11.78 -9.35
N GLY A 11 -3.05 -12.85 -8.97
CA GLY A 11 -1.90 -13.37 -9.70
C GLY A 11 -0.69 -12.45 -9.61
N LYS A 12 0.30 -12.70 -10.47
CA LYS A 12 1.58 -11.97 -10.41
C LYS A 12 1.41 -10.56 -10.96
N MET A 13 1.47 -9.58 -10.06
CA MET A 13 1.53 -8.14 -10.36
C MET A 13 2.95 -7.60 -10.08
N PRO A 14 3.84 -7.49 -11.09
CA PRO A 14 5.20 -6.96 -10.90
C PRO A 14 5.22 -5.51 -10.43
N ILE A 15 4.26 -4.71 -10.92
CA ILE A 15 4.14 -3.29 -10.58
C ILE A 15 4.00 -3.08 -9.08
N VAL A 16 3.26 -3.96 -8.39
CA VAL A 16 3.06 -3.86 -6.92
C VAL A 16 4.38 -4.05 -6.18
N ALA A 17 5.20 -5.01 -6.61
CA ALA A 17 6.50 -5.29 -5.99
C ALA A 17 7.49 -4.12 -6.15
N GLU A 18 7.49 -3.47 -7.31
CA GLU A 18 8.31 -2.27 -7.55
C GLU A 18 7.74 -1.04 -6.83
N SER A 19 6.41 -0.91 -6.81
CA SER A 19 5.72 0.28 -6.28
C SER A 19 5.83 0.41 -4.77
N ILE A 20 6.06 -0.64 -3.99
CA ILE A 20 6.21 -0.53 -2.52
C ILE A 20 7.31 0.46 -2.13
N LYS A 21 8.44 0.44 -2.85
CA LYS A 21 9.57 1.35 -2.57
C LYS A 21 9.21 2.79 -2.94
N THR A 22 8.56 2.96 -4.08
CA THR A 22 8.21 4.27 -4.65
C THR A 22 7.03 4.93 -3.91
N LEU A 23 6.00 4.17 -3.54
CA LEU A 23 4.83 4.68 -2.82
C LEU A 23 5.22 5.29 -1.49
N ARG A 24 6.21 4.72 -0.79
CA ARG A 24 6.72 5.25 0.46
C ARG A 24 7.26 6.69 0.30
N SER A 25 7.98 7.00 -0.78
CA SER A 25 8.50 8.36 -1.00
C SER A 25 7.42 9.38 -1.37
N PHE A 26 6.28 8.93 -1.88
CA PHE A 26 5.12 9.77 -2.18
C PHE A 26 4.08 9.82 -1.03
N GLY A 27 4.38 9.24 0.13
CA GLY A 27 3.45 9.20 1.26
C GLY A 27 2.25 8.26 1.07
N GLY A 28 2.34 7.34 0.10
CA GLY A 28 1.31 6.34 -0.16
C GLY A 28 1.41 5.15 0.79
N ASN A 29 0.29 4.76 1.39
CA ASN A 29 0.18 3.56 2.20
C ASN A 29 -0.41 2.41 1.37
N LEU A 30 0.31 1.28 1.30
CA LEU A 30 -0.14 0.04 0.67
C LEU A 30 -0.29 -1.05 1.75
N ALA A 31 -1.45 -1.69 1.80
CA ALA A 31 -1.72 -2.87 2.60
C ALA A 31 -1.99 -4.05 1.66
N ILE A 32 -1.30 -5.17 1.90
CA ILE A 32 -1.47 -6.41 1.14
C ILE A 32 -1.95 -7.46 2.13
N VAL A 33 -3.06 -8.12 1.81
CA VAL A 33 -3.62 -9.22 2.59
C VAL A 33 -3.52 -10.49 1.75
N THR A 34 -2.97 -11.54 2.35
CA THR A 34 -2.80 -12.86 1.74
C THR A 34 -3.23 -13.91 2.75
N GLN A 35 -3.81 -15.01 2.28
CA GLN A 35 -4.20 -16.10 3.18
C GLN A 35 -3.00 -16.80 3.81
N THR A 36 -1.99 -17.13 2.99
CA THR A 36 -0.84 -17.91 3.42
C THR A 36 0.44 -17.43 2.73
N ILE A 37 1.57 -17.63 3.40
CA ILE A 37 2.89 -17.32 2.83
C ILE A 37 3.23 -18.21 1.62
N PRO A 38 2.96 -19.54 1.65
CA PRO A 38 3.28 -20.41 0.51
C PRO A 38 2.53 -20.03 -0.78
N ALA A 39 1.28 -19.58 -0.69
CA ALA A 39 0.54 -19.09 -1.85
C ALA A 39 1.23 -17.85 -2.47
N LEU A 40 1.76 -16.96 -1.63
CA LEU A 40 2.52 -15.81 -2.09
C LEU A 40 3.86 -16.22 -2.72
N ASP A 41 4.53 -17.23 -2.16
CA ASP A 41 5.77 -17.80 -2.71
C ASP A 41 5.54 -18.45 -4.09
N GLU A 42 4.39 -19.09 -4.32
CA GLU A 42 4.07 -19.70 -5.61
C GLU A 42 3.96 -18.67 -6.74
N ILE A 43 3.38 -17.50 -6.45
CA ILE A 43 3.13 -16.45 -7.44
C ILE A 43 4.36 -15.59 -7.69
N TYR A 44 5.05 -15.19 -6.62
CA TYR A 44 6.14 -14.22 -6.69
C TYR A 44 7.53 -14.85 -6.59
N GLY A 45 7.63 -16.08 -6.07
CA GLY A 45 8.88 -16.68 -5.68
C GLY A 45 9.39 -16.15 -4.34
N GLU A 46 10.23 -16.95 -3.69
CA GLU A 46 10.72 -16.69 -2.34
C GLU A 46 11.52 -15.39 -2.22
N ASN A 47 12.36 -15.09 -3.21
CA ASN A 47 13.18 -13.88 -3.22
C ASN A 47 12.32 -12.61 -3.26
N THR A 48 11.31 -12.60 -4.11
CA THR A 48 10.40 -11.46 -4.23
C THR A 48 9.52 -11.33 -3.01
N ARG A 49 9.00 -12.44 -2.45
CA ARG A 49 8.30 -12.42 -1.15
C ARG A 49 9.15 -11.77 -0.07
N ARG A 50 10.40 -12.21 0.11
CA ARG A 50 11.31 -11.65 1.13
C ARG A 50 11.51 -10.14 0.92
N SER A 51 11.62 -9.69 -0.34
CA SER A 51 11.68 -8.26 -0.66
C SER A 51 10.38 -7.52 -0.36
N LEU A 52 9.20 -8.12 -0.60
CA LEU A 52 7.90 -7.53 -0.26
C LEU A 52 7.77 -7.37 1.26
N GLN A 53 8.10 -8.42 2.00
CA GLN A 53 8.07 -8.42 3.47
C GLN A 53 9.11 -7.49 4.09
N GLY A 54 10.30 -7.37 3.50
CA GLY A 54 11.32 -6.40 3.93
C GLY A 54 10.94 -4.95 3.62
N GLY A 55 10.07 -4.71 2.65
CA GLY A 55 9.50 -3.39 2.36
C GLY A 55 8.28 -3.03 3.21
N ALA A 56 7.64 -4.02 3.84
CA ALA A 56 6.49 -3.83 4.71
C ALA A 56 6.94 -3.42 6.12
N GLY A 57 6.69 -2.16 6.48
CA GLY A 57 7.05 -1.64 7.81
C GLY A 57 6.25 -2.22 8.96
N VAL A 58 5.11 -2.85 8.67
CA VAL A 58 4.24 -3.52 9.63
C VAL A 58 3.79 -4.84 9.03
N LYS A 59 3.93 -5.92 9.80
CA LYS A 59 3.46 -7.26 9.46
C LYS A 59 2.42 -7.67 10.50
N LEU A 60 1.22 -7.96 10.04
CA LEU A 60 0.11 -8.42 10.87
C LEU A 60 -0.11 -9.91 10.60
N TYR A 61 -0.02 -10.72 11.64
CA TYR A 61 -0.32 -12.15 11.59
C TYR A 61 -1.61 -12.41 12.34
N LEU A 62 -2.60 -12.95 11.62
CA LEU A 62 -3.84 -13.47 12.18
C LEU A 62 -3.73 -14.99 12.22
N THR A 63 -3.84 -15.57 13.40
CA THR A 63 -3.87 -17.03 13.71
C THR A 63 -3.36 -17.93 12.57
N PRO A 64 -2.03 -18.05 12.37
CA PRO A 64 -1.49 -18.79 11.24
C PRO A 64 -1.73 -20.30 11.41
N SER A 65 -2.23 -20.95 10.36
CA SER A 65 -2.47 -22.39 10.32
C SER A 65 -1.31 -23.19 9.72
N GLU A 66 -0.64 -22.61 8.72
CA GLU A 66 0.41 -23.26 7.92
C GLU A 66 1.78 -23.28 8.62
N GLN A 67 2.49 -24.41 8.52
CA GLN A 67 3.80 -24.59 9.18
C GLN A 67 4.82 -23.52 8.77
N LYS A 68 4.96 -23.22 7.48
CA LYS A 68 5.88 -22.18 6.99
C LYS A 68 5.55 -20.79 7.56
N THR A 69 4.26 -20.48 7.71
CA THR A 69 3.83 -19.19 8.27
C THR A 69 4.08 -19.12 9.78
N ILE A 70 3.90 -20.23 10.49
CA ILE A 70 4.21 -20.36 11.92
C ILE A 70 5.72 -20.18 12.16
N GLU A 71 6.57 -20.83 11.35
CA GLU A 71 8.03 -20.70 11.43
C GLU A 71 8.47 -19.25 11.18
N GLU A 72 7.97 -18.61 10.12
CA GLU A 72 8.27 -17.20 9.81
C GLU A 72 7.79 -16.28 10.93
N LEU A 73 6.60 -16.50 11.51
CA LEU A 73 6.09 -15.72 12.64
C LEU A 73 7.01 -15.84 13.87
N SER A 74 7.36 -17.07 14.27
CA SER A 74 8.26 -17.34 15.39
C SER A 74 9.62 -16.64 15.19
N GLN A 75 10.17 -16.71 13.98
CA GLN A 75 11.41 -16.03 13.61
C GLN A 75 11.26 -14.50 13.62
N ALA A 76 10.15 -13.96 13.13
CA ALA A 76 9.89 -12.52 13.05
C ALA A 76 9.68 -11.88 14.43
N VAL A 77 9.09 -12.61 15.37
CA VAL A 77 8.89 -12.17 16.76
C VAL A 77 10.21 -12.18 17.54
N GLY A 78 11.12 -13.08 17.19
CA GLY A 78 12.47 -13.14 17.75
C GLY A 78 12.58 -13.93 19.05
N LYS A 79 13.69 -13.70 19.77
CA LYS A 79 14.05 -14.45 20.99
C LYS A 79 14.05 -13.54 22.21
N THR A 80 13.82 -14.16 23.36
CA THR A 80 13.95 -13.54 24.67
C THR A 80 14.86 -14.39 25.56
N THR A 81 15.35 -13.80 26.61
CA THR A 81 16.28 -14.46 27.54
C THR A 81 15.52 -14.86 28.80
N LYS A 82 15.51 -16.15 29.11
CA LYS A 82 14.82 -16.72 30.27
C LYS A 82 15.83 -17.10 31.34
N ARG A 83 15.59 -16.67 32.59
CA ARG A 83 16.34 -17.14 33.76
C ARG A 83 15.75 -18.46 34.24
N VAL A 84 16.57 -19.51 34.22
CA VAL A 84 16.24 -20.85 34.69
C VAL A 84 16.94 -21.06 36.03
N VAL A 85 16.15 -21.25 37.09
CA VAL A 85 16.66 -21.51 38.44
C VAL A 85 16.42 -22.98 38.78
N THR A 86 17.49 -23.76 38.79
CA THR A 86 17.47 -25.17 39.15
C THR A 86 17.74 -25.30 40.65
N ARG A 87 16.77 -25.84 41.39
CA ARG A 87 16.91 -26.11 42.83
C ARG A 87 17.04 -27.61 43.03
N SER A 88 18.16 -28.05 43.60
CA SER A 88 18.35 -29.45 44.00
C SER A 88 18.22 -29.57 45.52
N ARG A 89 17.53 -30.64 45.94
CA ARG A 89 17.37 -31.01 47.35
C ARG A 89 17.94 -32.41 47.53
N ALA A 90 18.93 -32.55 48.40
CA ALA A 90 19.42 -33.87 48.79
C ALA A 90 18.34 -34.57 49.65
N VAL A 91 17.94 -35.78 49.26
CA VAL A 91 17.05 -36.64 50.03
C VAL A 91 17.90 -37.80 50.55
N GLY A 92 18.17 -37.87 51.86
CA GLY A 92 18.87 -38.99 52.50
C GLY A 92 20.03 -38.66 53.44
N ARG A 93 20.50 -37.40 53.51
CA ARG A 93 21.54 -36.97 54.45
C ARG A 93 21.08 -35.69 55.13
N ASN A 94 21.06 -35.67 56.46
CA ASN A 94 20.64 -34.61 57.39
C ASN A 94 19.52 -33.64 56.91
N PRO A 95 18.37 -33.51 57.63
CA PRO A 95 17.29 -32.58 57.25
C PRO A 95 17.69 -31.08 57.24
N PHE A 96 18.90 -30.76 57.71
CA PHE A 96 19.49 -29.42 57.76
C PHE A 96 20.56 -29.16 56.68
N GLU A 97 20.94 -30.15 55.87
CA GLU A 97 22.11 -30.06 55.00
C GLU A 97 21.73 -29.95 53.51
N GLY A 98 22.01 -28.79 52.93
CA GLY A 98 22.22 -28.62 51.49
C GLY A 98 20.97 -28.44 50.61
N ARG A 99 20.42 -27.22 50.55
CA ARG A 99 19.67 -26.76 49.37
C ARG A 99 20.67 -26.11 48.42
N SER A 100 20.88 -26.70 47.25
CA SER A 100 21.70 -26.08 46.21
C SER A 100 20.79 -25.42 45.17
N VAL A 101 21.12 -24.18 44.82
CA VAL A 101 20.40 -23.38 43.83
C VAL A 101 21.41 -22.96 42.77
N SER A 102 21.16 -23.36 41.52
CA SER A 102 21.95 -22.98 40.36
C SER A 102 21.08 -22.11 39.45
N GLU A 103 21.58 -20.95 39.08
CA GLU A 103 20.90 -20.05 38.15
C GLU A 103 21.62 -20.07 36.80
N ARG A 104 20.87 -20.25 35.72
CA ARG A 104 21.36 -20.18 34.35
C ARG A 104 20.46 -19.26 33.53
N THR A 105 21.06 -18.63 32.54
CA THR A 105 20.36 -17.79 31.58
C THR A 105 20.34 -18.53 30.24
N GLU A 106 19.15 -18.73 29.67
CA GLU A 106 18.95 -19.48 28.42
C GLU A 106 18.15 -18.63 27.42
N ASP A 107 18.57 -18.64 26.15
CA ASP A 107 17.88 -17.95 25.07
C ASP A 107 16.73 -18.82 24.55
N THR A 108 15.49 -18.29 24.62
CA THR A 108 14.27 -18.99 24.23
C THR A 108 13.50 -18.14 23.22
N PRO A 109 12.83 -18.72 22.20
CA PRO A 109 11.91 -17.96 21.34
C PRO A 109 10.87 -17.21 22.18
N LEU A 110 10.59 -15.95 21.83
CA LEU A 110 9.59 -15.14 22.54
C LEU A 110 8.18 -15.69 22.31
N LEU A 111 7.94 -16.24 21.12
CA LEU A 111 6.77 -17.05 20.79
C LEU A 111 7.27 -18.36 20.18
N THR A 112 6.98 -19.49 20.80
CA THR A 112 7.33 -20.79 20.20
C THR A 112 6.38 -21.15 19.07
N GLU A 113 6.81 -22.02 18.16
CA GLU A 113 5.95 -22.50 17.06
C GLU A 113 4.68 -23.19 17.57
N ASP A 114 4.78 -23.95 18.67
CA ASP A 114 3.63 -24.57 19.33
C ASP A 114 2.64 -23.54 19.88
N GLN A 115 3.15 -22.43 20.45
CA GLN A 115 2.31 -21.34 20.94
C GLN A 115 1.66 -20.58 19.79
N ALA A 116 2.40 -20.32 18.71
CA ALA A 116 1.89 -19.70 17.51
C ALA A 116 0.77 -20.54 16.86
N ARG A 117 0.93 -21.86 16.82
CA ARG A 117 -0.08 -22.80 16.30
C ARG A 117 -1.35 -22.85 17.13
N ARG A 118 -1.24 -22.65 18.45
CA ARG A 118 -2.37 -22.68 19.40
C ARG A 118 -2.85 -21.27 19.77
N MET A 119 -2.52 -20.27 18.97
CA MET A 119 -2.97 -18.91 19.20
C MET A 119 -4.50 -18.82 19.03
N ASP A 120 -5.15 -18.04 19.89
CA ASP A 120 -6.60 -17.88 19.82
C ASP A 120 -7.01 -17.12 18.54
N LEU A 121 -8.20 -17.42 18.01
CA LEU A 121 -8.77 -16.77 16.81
C LEU A 121 -9.03 -15.26 17.00
N ASP A 122 -9.08 -14.81 18.25
CA ASP A 122 -9.30 -13.41 18.62
C ASP A 122 -7.99 -12.70 18.98
N GLU A 123 -6.85 -13.34 18.78
CA GLU A 123 -5.53 -12.74 18.97
C GLU A 123 -4.84 -12.47 17.64
N VAL A 124 -4.08 -11.38 17.61
CA VAL A 124 -3.25 -10.98 16.48
C VAL A 124 -1.87 -10.61 16.96
N ILE A 125 -0.87 -10.87 16.13
CA ILE A 125 0.50 -10.46 16.39
C ILE A 125 0.93 -9.44 15.36
N LEU A 126 1.38 -8.30 15.85
CA LEU A 126 1.87 -7.19 15.06
C LEU A 126 3.38 -7.11 15.21
N VAL A 127 4.11 -7.31 14.12
CA VAL A 127 5.55 -7.12 14.05
C VAL A 127 5.79 -5.81 13.32
N ILE A 128 6.33 -4.83 14.04
CA ILE A 128 6.61 -3.49 13.53
C ILE A 128 8.13 -3.34 13.41
N ASP A 129 8.59 -2.74 12.31
CA ASP A 129 10.01 -2.45 12.13
C ASP A 129 10.55 -1.59 13.27
N ALA A 130 11.71 -1.98 13.80
CA ALA A 130 12.42 -1.30 14.89
C ALA A 130 11.66 -1.17 16.22
N GLN A 131 10.61 -1.96 16.45
CA GLN A 131 9.87 -2.02 17.71
C GLN A 131 9.68 -3.46 18.20
N MET A 132 9.33 -3.62 19.48
CA MET A 132 8.97 -4.94 20.01
C MET A 132 7.63 -5.42 19.41
N PRO A 133 7.49 -6.71 19.12
CA PRO A 133 6.24 -7.27 18.62
C PRO A 133 5.11 -7.10 19.64
N ILE A 134 3.92 -6.80 19.14
CA ILE A 134 2.74 -6.52 19.97
C ILE A 134 1.74 -7.66 19.77
N ARG A 135 1.34 -8.31 20.87
CA ARG A 135 0.20 -9.23 20.89
C ARG A 135 -1.04 -8.44 21.29
N ALA A 136 -2.04 -8.41 20.42
CA ALA A 136 -3.27 -7.65 20.61
C ALA A 136 -4.50 -8.54 20.37
N ARG A 137 -5.68 -8.05 20.76
CA ARG A 137 -6.95 -8.69 20.42
C ARG A 137 -7.50 -8.13 19.13
N ARG A 138 -8.05 -9.00 18.27
CA ARG A 138 -8.73 -8.62 17.04
C ARG A 138 -9.98 -7.83 17.38
N ILE A 139 -10.16 -6.69 16.70
CA ILE A 139 -11.38 -5.89 16.78
C ILE A 139 -12.42 -6.50 15.84
N LYS A 140 -13.57 -6.91 16.37
CA LYS A 140 -14.73 -7.33 15.59
C LYS A 140 -15.73 -6.19 15.54
N TYR A 141 -16.01 -5.68 14.35
CA TYR A 141 -16.84 -4.48 14.16
C TYR A 141 -18.26 -4.61 14.78
N PHE A 142 -18.79 -5.83 14.90
CA PHE A 142 -20.12 -6.09 15.47
C PHE A 142 -20.12 -6.25 17.01
N GLU A 143 -18.96 -6.51 17.62
CA GLU A 143 -18.81 -6.57 19.09
C GLU A 143 -18.33 -5.24 19.67
N ASP A 144 -17.64 -4.42 18.88
CA ASP A 144 -17.10 -3.13 19.31
C ASP A 144 -18.21 -2.06 19.45
N PRO A 145 -18.39 -1.41 20.62
CA PRO A 145 -19.45 -0.43 20.82
C PRO A 145 -19.39 0.77 19.87
N ALA A 146 -18.20 1.24 19.50
CA ALA A 146 -18.04 2.40 18.62
C ALA A 146 -18.32 2.02 17.16
N LEU A 147 -17.78 0.89 16.69
CA LEU A 147 -17.97 0.42 15.32
C LEU A 147 -19.37 -0.14 15.08
N LYS A 148 -20.02 -0.73 16.09
CA LYS A 148 -21.38 -1.26 16.00
C LYS A 148 -22.39 -0.16 15.66
N VAL A 149 -22.22 1.03 16.22
CA VAL A 149 -23.07 2.20 15.91
C VAL A 149 -22.87 2.63 14.46
N LEU A 150 -21.62 2.71 14.01
CA LEU A 150 -21.31 3.06 12.62
C LEU A 150 -21.87 2.04 11.64
N HIS A 151 -21.74 0.75 11.93
CA HIS A 151 -22.28 -0.33 11.11
C HIS A 151 -23.81 -0.29 11.03
N ALA A 152 -24.50 -0.06 12.16
CA ALA A 152 -25.96 0.09 12.17
C ALA A 152 -26.44 1.30 11.35
N GLY A 153 -25.62 2.35 11.23
CA GLY A 153 -25.91 3.51 10.40
C GLY A 153 -25.75 3.27 8.89
N GLN A 154 -25.14 2.17 8.46
CA GLN A 154 -24.90 1.84 7.04
C GLN A 154 -26.11 1.15 6.38
N ALA A 155 -27.34 1.55 6.73
CA ALA A 155 -28.58 0.93 6.25
C ALA A 155 -29.04 1.38 4.85
N GLU A 156 -28.30 2.28 4.21
CA GLU A 156 -28.58 2.69 2.82
C GLU A 156 -28.17 1.60 1.82
N SER A 157 -28.70 1.67 0.59
CA SER A 157 -28.25 0.76 -0.46
C SER A 157 -26.74 0.86 -0.59
N PHE A 158 -26.04 -0.27 -0.52
CA PHE A 158 -24.59 -0.31 -0.76
C PHE A 158 -24.27 0.47 -2.04
N PRO A 159 -23.10 1.14 -2.12
CA PRO A 159 -22.66 1.85 -3.31
C PRO A 159 -22.32 0.83 -4.40
N TYR A 160 -23.35 0.19 -4.95
CA TYR A 160 -23.24 -0.57 -6.17
C TYR A 160 -22.92 0.39 -7.31
N PRO A 161 -22.08 -0.01 -8.27
CA PRO A 161 -21.92 0.78 -9.47
C PRO A 161 -23.29 0.93 -10.12
N ASP A 162 -23.64 2.13 -10.60
CA ASP A 162 -24.90 2.36 -11.30
C ASP A 162 -25.08 1.29 -12.38
N GLU A 163 -26.18 0.55 -12.33
CA GLU A 163 -26.56 -0.44 -13.37
C GLU A 163 -26.48 0.17 -14.78
N ASP A 164 -26.85 1.44 -14.89
CA ASP A 164 -26.77 2.20 -16.14
C ASP A 164 -25.34 2.54 -16.55
N GLY A 165 -24.42 2.69 -15.60
CA GLY A 165 -22.99 2.84 -15.86
C GLY A 165 -22.37 1.54 -16.37
N LEU A 166 -22.68 0.42 -15.72
CA LEU A 166 -22.27 -0.93 -16.13
C LEU A 166 -22.78 -1.30 -17.53
N ARG A 167 -24.04 -0.96 -17.85
CA ARG A 167 -24.61 -1.17 -19.20
C ARG A 167 -23.90 -0.35 -20.27
N ARG A 168 -23.62 0.92 -19.99
CA ARG A 168 -22.87 1.81 -20.90
C ARG A 168 -21.45 1.30 -21.13
N ASP A 169 -20.77 0.82 -20.10
CA ASP A 169 -19.42 0.25 -20.23
C ASP A 169 -19.40 -1.05 -21.04
N ARG A 170 -20.41 -1.92 -20.87
CA ARG A 170 -20.57 -3.11 -21.74
C ARG A 170 -20.81 -2.72 -23.19
N GLN A 171 -21.74 -1.81 -23.45
CA GLN A 171 -22.01 -1.31 -24.80
C GLN A 171 -20.77 -0.65 -25.43
N MET A 172 -19.99 0.12 -24.67
CA MET A 172 -18.75 0.72 -25.16
C MET A 172 -17.69 -0.33 -25.50
N THR A 173 -17.60 -1.41 -24.71
CA THR A 173 -16.68 -2.51 -24.98
C THR A 173 -17.09 -3.26 -26.25
N GLU A 174 -18.36 -3.62 -26.38
CA GLU A 174 -18.92 -4.26 -27.58
C GLU A 174 -18.79 -3.39 -28.84
N THR A 175 -19.01 -2.07 -28.70
CA THR A 175 -18.84 -1.12 -29.79
C THR A 175 -17.36 -0.99 -30.19
N ARG A 176 -16.42 -1.04 -29.23
CA ARG A 176 -14.98 -1.03 -29.53
C ARG A 176 -14.54 -2.30 -30.25
N GLU A 177 -15.01 -3.46 -29.82
CA GLU A 177 -14.71 -4.74 -30.45
C GLU A 177 -15.23 -4.81 -31.89
N THR A 178 -16.47 -4.35 -32.11
CA THR A 178 -17.06 -4.29 -33.46
C THR A 178 -16.34 -3.30 -34.36
N VAL A 179 -15.94 -2.12 -33.86
CA VAL A 179 -15.15 -1.14 -34.62
C VAL A 179 -13.77 -1.69 -34.99
N GLU A 180 -13.09 -2.39 -34.08
CA GLU A 180 -11.80 -3.01 -34.37
C GLU A 180 -11.94 -4.14 -35.40
N LYS A 181 -13.00 -4.95 -35.31
CA LYS A 181 -13.29 -6.00 -36.31
C LYS A 181 -13.60 -5.42 -37.69
N LEU A 182 -14.42 -4.37 -37.76
CA LEU A 182 -14.74 -3.66 -39.02
C LEU A 182 -13.50 -2.97 -39.61
N LYS A 183 -12.61 -2.42 -38.78
CA LYS A 183 -11.32 -1.86 -39.24
C LYS A 183 -10.46 -2.92 -39.93
N LEU A 184 -10.37 -4.12 -39.35
CA LEU A 184 -9.60 -5.23 -39.91
C LEU A 184 -10.19 -5.69 -41.26
N GLU A 185 -11.50 -5.89 -41.33
CA GLU A 185 -12.19 -6.23 -42.59
C GLU A 185 -12.00 -5.13 -43.67
N LEU A 186 -12.05 -3.85 -43.29
CA LEU A 186 -11.88 -2.74 -44.21
C LEU A 186 -10.42 -2.59 -44.69
N GLN A 187 -9.44 -2.97 -43.86
CA GLN A 187 -8.04 -3.11 -44.29
C GLN A 187 -7.86 -4.27 -45.27
N GLU A 188 -8.50 -5.42 -45.05
CA GLU A 188 -8.45 -6.57 -45.95
C GLU A 188 -9.09 -6.27 -47.31
N VAL A 189 -10.26 -5.62 -47.33
CA VAL A 189 -10.92 -5.20 -48.57
C VAL A 189 -10.09 -4.16 -49.33
N ARG A 190 -9.44 -3.21 -48.63
CA ARG A 190 -8.50 -2.27 -49.26
C ARG A 190 -7.27 -2.96 -49.83
N ALA A 191 -6.73 -3.97 -49.14
CA ALA A 191 -5.62 -4.77 -49.63
C ALA A 191 -6.01 -5.61 -50.86
N ALA A 192 -7.24 -6.12 -50.92
CA ALA A 192 -7.79 -6.84 -52.08
C ALA A 192 -8.12 -5.92 -53.26
N ALA A 193 -8.60 -4.70 -53.00
CA ALA A 193 -8.91 -3.70 -54.03
C ALA A 193 -7.64 -3.06 -54.64
N GLY A 194 -6.56 -2.92 -53.85
CA GLY A 194 -5.26 -2.42 -54.31
C GLY A 194 -4.54 -3.31 -55.34
N ALA A 195 -5.06 -4.51 -55.63
CA ALA A 195 -4.50 -5.43 -56.62
C ALA A 195 -5.14 -5.31 -58.03
N LYS A 196 -6.05 -4.35 -58.27
CA LYS A 196 -6.84 -4.30 -59.52
C LYS A 196 -6.85 -2.99 -60.32
N GLU A 197 -5.92 -2.06 -60.07
CA GLU A 197 -5.72 -0.90 -60.96
C GLU A 197 -4.25 -0.78 -61.41
N VAL A 198 -3.97 -1.26 -62.62
CA VAL A 198 -2.88 -0.77 -63.47
C VAL A 198 -3.43 -0.60 -64.89
N ALA A 199 -3.56 0.64 -65.38
CA ALA A 199 -3.38 1.02 -66.79
C ALA A 199 -3.58 2.54 -66.99
N ALA A 200 -2.51 3.24 -67.40
CA ALA A 200 -2.54 4.60 -67.97
C ALA A 200 -3.14 4.59 -69.41
N PRO A 201 -3.44 5.72 -70.12
CA PRO A 201 -2.45 6.76 -70.48
C PRO A 201 -2.96 8.21 -70.76
N SER A 202 -2.00 9.07 -71.13
CA SER A 202 -2.06 10.24 -72.02
C SER A 202 -1.98 11.65 -71.43
N ALA A 203 -1.09 12.43 -72.04
CA ALA A 203 -0.65 13.77 -71.70
C ALA A 203 -1.26 14.84 -72.61
N SER A 204 -1.40 16.06 -72.09
CA SER A 204 -1.42 17.40 -72.73
C SER A 204 -2.06 18.37 -71.70
N LEU A 205 -1.69 19.63 -71.46
CA LEU A 205 -1.08 20.73 -72.23
C LEU A 205 -0.60 21.82 -71.18
N PRO A 206 -0.24 23.09 -71.50
CA PRO A 206 1.05 23.69 -71.17
C PRO A 206 1.09 24.79 -70.09
N THR A 207 2.32 25.15 -69.70
CA THR A 207 2.92 26.43 -69.24
C THR A 207 2.10 27.50 -68.50
N GLY A 208 2.58 27.90 -67.31
CA GLY A 208 2.38 29.26 -66.77
C GLY A 208 2.43 29.38 -65.24
N ASP A 209 3.60 29.67 -64.67
CA ASP A 209 3.83 30.13 -63.28
C ASP A 209 3.47 31.64 -63.14
N PRO A 210 3.54 32.31 -61.96
CA PRO A 210 3.32 31.90 -60.55
C PRO A 210 2.45 32.92 -59.75
N ARG A 211 1.86 32.53 -58.60
CA ARG A 211 1.78 33.35 -57.35
C ARG A 211 0.97 32.68 -56.21
N THR A 212 1.58 32.74 -55.02
CA THR A 212 1.23 32.21 -53.69
C THR A 212 0.12 33.04 -52.97
N PRO A 213 -0.40 32.65 -51.79
CA PRO A 213 -1.75 32.09 -51.64
C PRO A 213 -2.68 32.90 -50.71
N GLY A 214 -3.94 33.02 -51.10
CA GLY A 214 -5.01 33.58 -50.26
C GLY A 214 -5.78 32.50 -49.48
N GLN A 215 -5.66 32.58 -48.16
CA GLN A 215 -6.61 32.24 -47.10
C GLN A 215 -7.88 31.44 -47.42
N TYR A 216 -8.09 30.32 -46.71
CA TYR A 216 -9.38 29.92 -46.12
C TYR A 216 -9.15 29.18 -44.77
N PRO A 217 -10.10 29.22 -43.82
CA PRO A 217 -9.83 29.16 -42.39
C PRO A 217 -9.77 27.74 -41.79
N LYS A 218 -8.98 27.61 -40.71
CA LYS A 218 -8.94 26.42 -39.85
C LYS A 218 -10.04 26.49 -38.77
N PRO A 219 -10.72 25.37 -38.44
CA PRO A 219 -11.50 25.29 -37.21
C PRO A 219 -10.60 25.09 -35.98
N VAL A 220 -11.00 25.73 -34.89
CA VAL A 220 -10.30 25.87 -33.61
C VAL A 220 -10.62 24.67 -32.69
N PRO A 221 -9.63 24.05 -32.02
CA PRO A 221 -9.89 23.29 -30.80
C PRO A 221 -9.65 24.16 -29.54
N SER A 222 -10.66 24.17 -28.67
CA SER A 222 -10.67 24.86 -27.38
C SER A 222 -9.66 24.27 -26.39
N ARG A 223 -8.95 25.16 -25.68
CA ARG A 223 -7.84 24.88 -24.76
C ARG A 223 -8.29 25.10 -23.31
N ARG A 224 -8.13 24.10 -22.44
CA ARG A 224 -7.89 24.26 -20.98
C ARG A 224 -6.84 23.21 -20.59
N ALA A 225 -5.56 23.60 -20.57
CA ALA A 225 -4.81 24.12 -19.43
C ALA A 225 -4.12 23.00 -18.62
N ARG A 226 -2.98 22.50 -19.14
CA ARG A 226 -1.92 21.90 -18.31
C ARG A 226 -0.86 22.97 -18.10
N GLY A 227 -0.74 23.47 -16.87
CA GLY A 227 0.36 24.32 -16.45
C GLY A 227 1.57 23.47 -16.08
N ARG A 228 2.68 23.69 -16.78
CA ARG A 228 4.04 23.25 -16.42
C ARG A 228 4.83 24.54 -16.23
N ALA A 229 5.29 24.81 -15.01
CA ALA A 229 6.31 25.81 -14.69
C ALA A 229 7.53 25.00 -14.20
N THR A 230 8.59 24.89 -15.02
CA THR A 230 9.84 25.68 -14.93
C THR A 230 10.52 25.60 -13.58
N ARG A 231 11.60 24.81 -13.56
CA ARG A 231 12.75 24.95 -12.66
C ARG A 231 13.36 26.33 -12.89
N ASP A 232 13.72 27.01 -11.81
CA ASP A 232 14.96 27.80 -11.72
C ASP A 232 15.44 27.83 -10.26
N ALA A 233 16.75 27.97 -10.13
CA ALA A 233 17.59 27.70 -8.98
C ALA A 233 17.41 28.66 -7.80
N VAL A 234 17.64 28.15 -6.57
CA VAL A 234 18.15 28.93 -5.43
C VAL A 234 19.09 28.04 -4.62
N ASP A 235 20.39 28.34 -4.76
CA ASP A 235 21.41 28.10 -3.74
C ASP A 235 21.14 29.08 -2.58
N GLY A 236 21.18 28.61 -1.32
CA GLY A 236 21.00 29.49 -0.17
C GLY A 236 20.78 28.76 1.15
N ASP A 237 21.85 28.65 1.93
CA ASP A 237 21.85 28.39 3.37
C ASP A 237 20.98 29.42 4.11
N VAL A 238 19.86 29.00 4.73
CA VAL A 238 19.12 29.84 5.70
C VAL A 238 18.45 28.97 6.76
N SER A 239 18.99 29.07 7.97
CA SER A 239 18.28 28.87 9.23
C SER A 239 17.08 29.82 9.31
N GLY A 240 15.87 29.32 9.01
CA GLY A 240 14.64 30.12 9.03
C GLY A 240 13.52 29.41 9.76
N GLN A 241 13.05 30.00 10.86
CA GLN A 241 11.85 29.55 11.57
C GLN A 241 10.66 29.47 10.61
N LEU A 242 10.00 28.31 10.56
CA LEU A 242 8.73 28.13 9.87
C LEU A 242 7.67 29.06 10.48
N SER A 243 7.34 30.16 9.82
CA SER A 243 6.18 30.97 10.14
C SER A 243 4.95 30.40 9.43
N VAL A 244 3.99 29.92 10.22
CA VAL A 244 2.67 29.50 9.72
C VAL A 244 1.74 30.71 9.80
N ASP A 245 1.13 31.07 8.67
CA ASP A 245 0.20 32.20 8.59
C ASP A 245 -1.20 31.77 9.06
N LEU A 246 -1.41 31.84 10.37
CA LEU A 246 -2.59 31.34 11.08
C LEU A 246 -3.89 32.10 10.74
N ALA A 247 -3.80 33.29 10.14
CA ALA A 247 -4.96 34.05 9.68
C ALA A 247 -5.69 33.36 8.51
N SER A 248 -4.94 32.62 7.68
CA SER A 248 -5.49 31.84 6.57
C SER A 248 -6.31 30.62 7.02
N LEU A 249 -6.19 30.23 8.30
CA LEU A 249 -6.88 29.10 8.91
C LEU A 249 -8.14 29.49 9.70
N GLY A 250 -8.52 30.78 9.70
CA GLY A 250 -9.79 31.25 10.27
C GLY A 250 -9.86 31.30 11.80
N LEU A 251 -8.71 31.23 12.49
CA LEU A 251 -8.62 31.29 13.94
C LEU A 251 -8.74 32.73 14.44
N LYS A 252 -9.56 32.96 15.48
CA LYS A 252 -9.72 34.29 16.10
C LYS A 252 -8.60 34.53 17.11
N GLU A 253 -8.31 35.79 17.43
CA GLU A 253 -7.21 36.13 18.37
C GLU A 253 -7.38 35.51 19.77
N ALA A 254 -8.61 35.21 20.20
CA ALA A 254 -8.87 34.50 21.45
C ALA A 254 -8.30 33.06 21.45
N ASP A 255 -8.37 32.36 20.31
CA ASP A 255 -7.87 31.00 20.13
C ASP A 255 -6.33 30.95 20.17
N ARG A 256 -5.68 32.09 19.91
CA ARG A 256 -4.22 32.25 19.92
C ARG A 256 -3.63 32.11 21.32
N ASN A 257 -4.33 32.60 22.34
CA ASN A 257 -3.88 32.50 23.73
C ASN A 257 -4.08 31.09 24.30
N GLU A 258 -5.17 30.40 23.93
CA GLU A 258 -5.37 28.99 24.30
C GLU A 258 -4.32 28.09 23.65
N LEU A 259 -4.03 28.26 22.35
CA LEU A 259 -2.99 27.48 21.67
C LEU A 259 -1.60 27.74 22.25
N ALA A 260 -1.27 28.99 22.57
CA ALA A 260 0.02 29.33 23.18
C ALA A 260 0.18 28.72 24.59
N SER A 261 -0.92 28.57 25.34
CA SER A 261 -0.91 27.90 26.65
C SER A 261 -0.86 26.37 26.56
N ALA A 262 -1.39 25.78 25.49
CA ALA A 262 -1.44 24.33 25.29
C ALA A 262 -0.12 23.75 24.74
N VAL A 263 0.69 24.56 24.06
CA VAL A 263 1.96 24.11 23.47
C VAL A 263 3.10 24.20 24.48
N LYS A 264 3.35 23.09 25.19
CA LYS A 264 4.59 22.92 25.96
C LYS A 264 5.78 22.89 25.00
N THR A 265 6.64 23.90 25.07
CA THR A 265 7.88 23.95 24.28
C THR A 265 8.90 22.95 24.84
N THR A 266 9.75 22.41 23.96
CA THR A 266 10.79 21.41 24.31
C THR A 266 11.67 21.87 25.48
N ARG A 267 11.93 23.18 25.59
CA ARG A 267 12.69 23.77 26.71
C ARG A 267 11.95 23.68 28.05
N ALA A 268 10.62 23.80 28.06
CA ALA A 268 9.80 23.67 29.27
C ALA A 268 9.72 22.21 29.74
N ILE A 269 9.72 21.24 28.81
CA ILE A 269 9.73 19.81 29.13
C ILE A 269 11.07 19.40 29.75
N ILE A 270 12.19 19.90 29.22
CA ILE A 270 13.52 19.57 29.76
C ILE A 270 13.73 20.11 31.19
N ALA A 271 13.15 21.27 31.50
CA ALA A 271 13.19 21.85 32.85
C ALA A 271 12.33 21.10 33.90
N GLU A 272 11.36 20.29 33.48
CA GLU A 272 10.54 19.44 34.37
C GLU A 272 11.28 18.16 34.81
N TYR A 273 12.41 17.82 34.17
CA TYR A 273 13.16 16.58 34.38
C TYR A 273 14.62 16.78 34.81
N THR A 274 15.01 18.01 35.20
CA THR A 274 16.33 18.34 35.78
C THR A 274 16.14 18.88 37.18
#